data_AF-A0A7K3YH48-F1
#
_entry.id   AF-A0A7K3YH48-F1
#
_cell.length_a   1.000
_cell.length_b   1.000
_cell.length_c   1.000
_cell.angle_alpha   90.00
_cell.angle_beta   90.00
_cell.angle_gamma   90.00
#
_symmetry.space_group_name_H-M   'P 1'
#
loop_
_entity.id
_entity.type
_entity.pdbx_description
1 polymer ?
#
loop_
_entity_poly.entity_id
_entity_poly.type
_entity_poly.pdbx_seq_one_letter_code
_entity_poly.pdbx_strand_id
1 'polypeptide(L)'
;MIEFDSVSLALGSFRLRDVSLTIERGDYYFIVGPSGAGKTVLLEVIAGLHQPESGRVLLRGDEITALPPEKRGIALVYQDYSLFPNMRVIDNVAYGLRVQGTRKKEARAEVAPLLDRFGITHLADRYPGTLSGGEQQRVALARAVAVKPDILLLDEPLSALDPITQEKFIADLKRLHREDGLTIVQVSHSRREAHLLATRMAVIIGGSLVDEGKAGTVLNTPKSRDVAAFVGIENILDGTVTANEDGLATVDVDGLAFEAVTEAVLGEEVSLCIRADDVVITVGESHLSSARNTVVGTVISVVENGPIAEVKVDAGAPLTAVLTRRSVRDLALAPGTSVTLSVKATAIHVIRAFS
;
A
#
# COMPACT_ATOMS: atom_id res chain seq x y z
N MET A 1 15.77 10.11 7.04
CA MET A 1 16.86 9.70 6.09
C MET A 1 16.69 10.36 4.73
N ILE A 2 15.53 10.24 4.08
CA ILE A 2 15.15 11.02 2.90
C ILE A 2 14.06 11.99 3.35
N GLU A 3 14.12 13.23 2.89
CA GLU A 3 13.13 14.26 3.23
C GLU A 3 12.75 15.03 1.98
N PHE A 4 11.46 15.25 1.81
CA PHE A 4 10.90 16.14 0.81
C PHE A 4 10.40 17.39 1.56
N ASP A 5 10.81 18.55 1.08
CA ASP A 5 10.41 19.85 1.61
C ASP A 5 9.71 20.63 0.48
N SER A 6 8.39 20.66 0.52
CA SER A 6 7.51 21.36 -0.41
C SER A 6 7.81 21.10 -1.90
N VAL A 7 8.07 19.84 -2.25
CA VAL A 7 8.46 19.44 -3.59
C VAL A 7 7.29 19.56 -4.56
N SER A 8 7.49 20.30 -5.66
CA SER A 8 6.54 20.40 -6.76
C SER A 8 7.22 20.15 -8.11
N LEU A 9 6.49 19.52 -9.03
CA LEU A 9 6.99 19.15 -10.35
C LEU A 9 5.82 19.09 -11.35
N ALA A 10 6.01 19.62 -12.55
CA ALA A 10 5.08 19.45 -13.66
C ALA A 10 5.68 18.56 -14.76
N LEU A 11 4.89 17.59 -15.24
CA LEU A 11 5.22 16.73 -16.38
C LEU A 11 4.03 16.71 -17.34
N GLY A 12 4.05 17.61 -18.33
CA GLY A 12 2.92 17.79 -19.24
C GLY A 12 1.65 18.23 -18.49
N SER A 13 0.60 17.41 -18.53
CA SER A 13 -0.65 17.65 -17.79
C SER A 13 -0.62 17.18 -16.34
N PHE A 14 0.34 16.33 -15.96
CA PHE A 14 0.49 15.84 -14.59
C PHE A 14 1.25 16.86 -13.73
N ARG A 15 0.85 16.99 -12.46
CA ARG A 15 1.52 17.86 -11.48
C ARG A 15 1.61 17.18 -10.13
N LEU A 16 2.81 17.17 -9.57
CA LEU A 16 3.09 16.87 -8.17
C LEU A 16 3.09 18.21 -7.41
N ARG A 17 2.33 18.30 -6.32
CA ARG A 17 1.99 19.58 -5.66
C ARG A 17 2.36 19.54 -4.19
N ASP A 18 3.33 20.38 -3.82
CA ASP A 18 3.70 20.67 -2.43
C ASP A 18 3.83 19.41 -1.56
N VAL A 19 4.58 18.43 -2.06
CA VAL A 19 4.76 17.17 -1.34
C VAL A 19 5.88 17.34 -0.33
N SER A 20 5.53 17.19 0.94
CA SER A 20 6.46 17.12 2.06
C SER A 20 6.30 15.80 2.79
N LEU A 21 7.36 15.00 2.88
CA LEU A 21 7.34 13.69 3.53
C LEU A 21 8.70 13.34 4.11
N THR A 22 8.72 12.42 5.07
CA THR A 22 9.96 11.95 5.68
C THR A 22 10.04 10.43 5.69
N ILE A 23 11.12 9.90 5.11
CA ILE A 23 11.44 8.47 5.12
C ILE A 23 12.62 8.27 6.05
N GLU A 24 12.40 7.55 7.13
CA GLU A 24 13.40 7.28 8.14
C GLU A 24 14.33 6.13 7.77
N ARG A 25 15.49 6.10 8.41
CA ARG A 25 16.44 5.01 8.19
C ARG A 25 15.83 3.69 8.69
N GLY A 26 15.88 2.67 7.84
CA GLY A 26 15.33 1.36 8.15
C GLY A 26 13.81 1.28 7.97
N ASP A 27 13.17 2.32 7.41
CA ASP A 27 11.78 2.19 6.98
C ASP A 27 11.67 1.22 5.81
N TYR A 28 10.64 0.39 5.87
CA TYR A 28 9.98 -0.13 4.69
C TYR A 28 8.80 0.80 4.38
N TYR A 29 9.04 1.76 3.49
CA TYR A 29 8.13 2.86 3.20
C TYR A 29 7.33 2.58 1.92
N PHE A 30 6.00 2.61 2.03
CA PHE A 30 5.12 2.43 0.88
C PHE A 30 4.60 3.76 0.34
N ILE A 31 4.67 3.95 -0.97
CA ILE A 31 3.97 5.03 -1.66
C ILE A 31 2.82 4.38 -2.42
N VAL A 32 1.59 4.68 -2.00
CA VAL A 32 0.37 4.09 -2.54
C VAL A 32 -0.56 5.19 -3.06
N GLY A 33 -1.49 4.82 -3.92
CA GLY A 33 -2.41 5.74 -4.58
C GLY A 33 -2.94 5.16 -5.90
N PRO A 34 -4.00 5.76 -6.46
CA PRO A 34 -4.56 5.31 -7.73
C PRO A 34 -3.55 5.40 -8.89
N SER A 35 -3.85 4.74 -10.01
CA SER A 35 -3.05 4.84 -11.23
C SER A 35 -2.98 6.28 -11.70
N GLY A 36 -1.80 6.74 -12.14
CA GLY A 36 -1.58 8.13 -12.55
C GLY A 36 -1.47 9.14 -11.41
N ALA A 37 -1.47 8.72 -10.14
CA ALA A 37 -1.32 9.65 -9.00
C ALA A 37 0.08 10.28 -8.87
N GLY A 38 1.09 9.82 -9.62
CA GLY A 38 2.46 10.35 -9.54
C GLY A 38 3.42 9.58 -8.64
N LYS A 39 3.09 8.36 -8.26
CA LYS A 39 3.91 7.53 -7.36
C LYS A 39 5.30 7.22 -7.94
N THR A 40 5.36 6.75 -9.19
CA THR A 40 6.62 6.51 -9.91
C THR A 40 7.42 7.80 -10.05
N VAL A 41 6.76 8.91 -10.38
CA VAL A 41 7.40 10.23 -10.48
C VAL A 41 8.05 10.63 -9.16
N LEU A 42 7.37 10.42 -8.03
CA LEU A 42 7.91 10.70 -6.69
C LEU A 42 9.17 9.87 -6.42
N LEU A 43 9.14 8.59 -6.79
CA LEU A 43 10.27 7.67 -6.66
C LEU A 43 11.44 8.05 -7.59
N GLU A 44 11.15 8.54 -8.79
CA GLU A 44 12.13 9.05 -9.75
C GLU A 44 12.75 10.39 -9.32
N VAL A 45 12.01 11.22 -8.59
CA VAL A 45 12.54 12.42 -7.94
C VAL A 45 13.53 12.04 -6.84
N ILE A 46 13.26 10.99 -6.05
CA ILE A 46 14.23 10.44 -5.08
C ILE A 46 15.49 9.94 -5.82
N ALA A 47 15.30 9.23 -6.93
CA ALA A 47 16.40 8.67 -7.74
C ALA A 47 17.20 9.74 -8.50
N GLY A 48 16.65 10.95 -8.68
CA GLY A 48 17.28 12.05 -9.44
C GLY A 48 17.08 12.00 -10.93
N LEU A 49 16.10 11.22 -11.39
CA LEU A 49 15.71 11.12 -12.79
C LEU A 49 14.77 12.26 -13.20
N HIS A 50 14.06 12.82 -12.22
CA HIS A 50 13.35 14.08 -12.35
C HIS A 50 13.85 15.08 -11.33
N GLN A 51 14.16 16.28 -11.79
CA GLN A 51 14.47 17.42 -10.93
C GLN A 51 13.19 18.22 -10.69
N PRO A 52 12.80 18.50 -9.43
CA PRO A 52 11.61 19.26 -9.15
C PRO A 52 11.74 20.72 -9.59
N GLU A 53 10.60 21.36 -9.88
CA GLU A 53 10.52 22.78 -10.25
C GLU A 53 10.69 23.69 -9.03
N SER A 54 10.25 23.23 -7.86
CA SER A 54 10.40 23.91 -6.57
C SER A 54 10.47 22.92 -5.41
N GLY A 55 10.89 23.42 -4.25
CA GLY A 55 11.12 22.59 -3.06
C GLY A 55 12.49 21.94 -3.07
N ARG A 56 12.76 21.14 -2.04
CA ARG A 56 14.06 20.51 -1.82
C ARG A 56 13.92 19.02 -1.52
N VAL A 57 14.88 18.25 -1.98
CA VAL A 57 15.04 16.83 -1.62
C VAL A 57 16.31 16.71 -0.82
N LEU A 58 16.21 16.22 0.42
CA LEU A 58 17.36 15.98 1.28
C LEU A 58 17.62 14.48 1.43
N LEU A 59 18.90 14.12 1.48
CA LEU A 59 19.37 12.78 1.79
C LEU A 59 20.41 12.90 2.90
N ARG A 60 20.10 12.34 4.07
CA ARG A 60 20.92 12.41 5.30
C ARG A 60 21.19 13.86 5.76
N GLY A 61 20.26 14.76 5.48
CA GLY A 61 20.38 16.19 5.79
C GLY A 61 21.09 17.02 4.72
N ASP A 62 21.72 16.39 3.73
CA ASP A 62 22.33 17.10 2.61
C ASP A 62 21.31 17.27 1.48
N GLU A 63 21.24 18.46 0.90
CA GLU A 63 20.37 18.71 -0.25
C GLU A 63 20.91 18.00 -1.51
N ILE A 64 20.08 17.16 -2.12
CA ILE A 64 20.41 16.38 -3.32
C ILE A 64 19.55 16.76 -4.54
N THR A 65 18.74 17.82 -4.46
CA THR A 65 17.76 18.22 -5.47
C THR A 65 18.32 18.21 -6.90
N ALA A 66 19.50 18.82 -7.11
CA ALA A 66 20.19 18.89 -8.41
C ALA A 66 21.28 17.82 -8.60
N LEU A 67 21.44 16.91 -7.64
CA LEU A 67 22.47 15.86 -7.70
C LEU A 67 22.03 14.78 -8.70
N PRO A 68 22.88 14.36 -9.65
CA PRO A 68 22.53 13.35 -10.63
C PRO A 68 22.44 11.95 -10.00
N PRO A 69 21.69 11.00 -10.60
CA PRO A 69 21.39 9.69 -10.02
C PRO A 69 22.63 8.92 -9.54
N GLU A 70 23.71 8.89 -10.33
CA GLU A 70 24.91 8.13 -10.05
C GLU A 70 25.68 8.62 -8.81
N LYS A 71 25.39 9.84 -8.34
CA LYS A 71 25.99 10.43 -7.13
C LYS A 71 25.13 10.29 -5.88
N ARG A 72 23.89 9.79 -5.99
CA ARG A 72 22.95 9.68 -4.86
C ARG A 72 23.21 8.45 -3.99
N GLY A 73 23.91 7.44 -4.50
CA GLY A 73 24.18 6.21 -3.76
C GLY A 73 22.91 5.38 -3.47
N ILE A 74 21.93 5.44 -4.38
CA ILE A 74 20.63 4.79 -4.27
C ILE A 74 20.52 3.72 -5.36
N ALA A 75 19.93 2.56 -5.03
CA ALA A 75 19.60 1.54 -6.00
C ALA A 75 18.12 1.63 -6.40
N LEU A 76 17.84 1.44 -7.69
CA LEU A 76 16.49 1.50 -8.25
C LEU A 76 16.19 0.23 -9.04
N VAL A 77 15.00 -0.35 -8.81
CA VAL A 77 14.46 -1.46 -9.60
C VAL A 77 13.10 -1.04 -10.16
N TYR A 78 13.04 -0.91 -11.49
CA TYR A 78 11.81 -0.64 -12.22
C TYR A 78 10.95 -1.90 -12.41
N GLN A 79 9.67 -1.68 -12.74
CA GLN A 79 8.69 -2.72 -13.05
C GLN A 79 9.12 -3.63 -14.22
N ASP A 80 9.80 -3.07 -15.23
CA ASP A 80 10.29 -3.82 -16.40
C ASP A 80 11.65 -4.50 -16.17
N TYR A 81 12.19 -4.41 -14.95
CA TYR A 81 13.48 -4.94 -14.49
C TYR A 81 14.72 -4.31 -15.13
N SER A 82 14.58 -3.68 -16.31
CA SER A 82 15.62 -2.93 -17.03
C SER A 82 16.97 -3.67 -17.07
N LEU A 83 16.97 -4.99 -17.31
CA LEU A 83 18.20 -5.79 -17.41
C LEU A 83 18.93 -5.51 -18.72
N PHE A 84 20.27 -5.54 -18.70
CA PHE A 84 21.08 -5.37 -19.90
C PHE A 84 20.97 -6.63 -20.77
N PRO A 85 20.28 -6.58 -21.93
CA PRO A 85 19.91 -7.79 -22.68
C PRO A 85 21.12 -8.47 -23.32
N ASN A 86 22.20 -7.71 -23.56
CA ASN A 86 23.45 -8.14 -24.15
C ASN A 86 24.49 -8.60 -23.11
N MET A 87 24.14 -8.64 -21.82
CA MET A 87 25.03 -9.14 -20.75
C MET A 87 24.47 -10.42 -20.16
N ARG A 88 25.36 -11.33 -19.72
CA ARG A 88 24.95 -12.51 -18.94
C ARG A 88 24.43 -12.10 -17.57
N VAL A 89 23.68 -12.96 -16.90
CA VAL A 89 23.16 -12.73 -15.54
C VAL A 89 24.27 -12.32 -14.58
N ILE A 90 25.39 -13.07 -14.53
CA ILE A 90 26.50 -12.74 -13.63
C ILE A 90 27.12 -11.38 -13.93
N ASP A 91 27.15 -10.97 -15.21
CA ASP A 91 27.68 -9.67 -15.63
C ASP A 91 26.69 -8.53 -15.38
N ASN A 92 25.38 -8.80 -15.45
CA ASN A 92 24.32 -7.87 -15.04
C ASN A 92 24.46 -7.56 -13.54
N VAL A 93 24.55 -8.59 -12.70
CA VAL A 93 24.66 -8.42 -11.24
C VAL A 93 25.97 -7.73 -10.86
N ALA A 94 27.08 -8.09 -11.51
CA ALA A 94 28.39 -7.48 -11.26
C ALA A 94 28.57 -6.08 -11.87
N TYR A 95 27.61 -5.55 -12.64
CA TYR A 95 27.78 -4.33 -13.42
C TYR A 95 28.12 -3.12 -12.55
N GLY A 96 27.37 -2.89 -11.47
CA GLY A 96 27.57 -1.73 -10.58
C GLY A 96 28.97 -1.70 -9.95
N LEU A 97 29.47 -2.84 -9.49
CA LEU A 97 30.84 -2.97 -8.94
C LEU A 97 31.90 -2.63 -9.99
N ARG A 98 31.68 -3.01 -11.25
CA ARG A 98 32.61 -2.68 -12.34
C ARG A 98 32.62 -1.18 -12.65
N VAL A 99 31.48 -0.51 -12.59
CA VAL A 99 31.38 0.95 -12.74
C VAL A 99 32.13 1.67 -11.60
N GLN A 100 32.11 1.10 -10.39
CA GLN A 100 32.88 1.58 -9.24
C GLN A 100 34.38 1.24 -9.29
N GLY A 101 34.85 0.56 -10.34
CA GLY A 101 36.28 0.29 -10.58
C GLY A 101 36.75 -1.13 -10.24
N THR A 102 35.89 -2.01 -9.73
CA THR A 102 36.25 -3.40 -9.43
C THR A 102 36.53 -4.20 -10.72
N ARG A 103 37.65 -4.92 -10.77
CA ARG A 103 38.01 -5.72 -11.96
C ARG A 103 36.99 -6.81 -12.21
N LYS A 104 36.72 -7.13 -13.48
CA LYS A 104 35.67 -8.09 -13.88
C LYS A 104 35.72 -9.42 -13.13
N LYS A 105 36.91 -10.02 -12.96
CA LYS A 105 37.07 -11.30 -12.26
C LYS A 105 36.72 -11.18 -10.77
N GLU A 106 37.12 -10.09 -10.13
CA GLU A 106 36.85 -9.81 -8.71
C GLU A 106 35.37 -9.51 -8.50
N ALA A 107 34.77 -8.67 -9.34
CA ALA A 107 33.34 -8.35 -9.29
C ALA A 107 32.47 -9.61 -9.44
N ARG A 108 32.83 -10.52 -10.37
CA ARG A 108 32.14 -11.82 -10.52
C ARG A 108 32.27 -12.71 -9.28
N ALA A 109 33.43 -12.73 -8.65
CA ALA A 109 33.64 -13.49 -7.41
C ALA A 109 32.84 -12.91 -6.25
N GLU A 110 32.77 -11.57 -6.15
CA GLU A 110 32.02 -10.87 -5.10
C GLU A 110 30.51 -11.08 -5.21
N VAL A 111 29.96 -11.15 -6.43
CA VAL A 111 28.51 -11.37 -6.61
C VAL A 111 28.10 -12.84 -6.58
N ALA A 112 29.04 -13.80 -6.67
CA ALA A 112 28.69 -15.22 -6.71
C ALA A 112 27.86 -15.70 -5.49
N PRO A 113 28.19 -15.31 -4.23
CA PRO A 113 27.33 -15.61 -3.07
C PRO A 113 25.94 -14.96 -3.17
N LEU A 114 25.83 -13.82 -3.85
CA LEU A 114 24.56 -13.13 -4.03
C LEU A 114 23.65 -13.89 -5.00
N LEU A 115 24.21 -14.46 -6.06
CA LEU A 115 23.47 -15.33 -6.98
C LEU A 115 22.90 -16.55 -6.24
N ASP A 116 23.66 -17.10 -5.30
CA ASP A 116 23.20 -18.22 -4.46
C ASP A 116 22.09 -17.80 -3.51
N ARG A 117 22.26 -16.67 -2.81
CA ARG A 117 21.24 -16.09 -1.92
C ARG A 117 19.88 -15.92 -2.60
N PHE A 118 19.89 -15.49 -3.86
CA PHE A 118 18.66 -15.32 -4.65
C PHE A 118 18.23 -16.58 -5.42
N GLY A 119 18.95 -17.70 -5.31
CA GLY A 119 18.63 -18.96 -5.98
C GLY A 119 18.81 -18.94 -7.51
N ILE A 120 19.65 -18.03 -8.02
CA ILE A 120 19.87 -17.78 -9.45
C ILE A 120 21.25 -18.22 -9.94
N THR A 121 22.01 -18.97 -9.14
CA THR A 121 23.35 -19.50 -9.51
C THR A 121 23.33 -20.27 -10.83
N HIS A 122 22.32 -21.12 -11.04
CA HIS A 122 22.13 -21.90 -12.26
C HIS A 122 21.84 -21.05 -13.51
N LEU A 123 21.53 -19.76 -13.34
CA LEU A 123 21.25 -18.81 -14.42
C LEU A 123 22.46 -17.93 -14.76
N ALA A 124 23.57 -18.03 -14.02
CA ALA A 124 24.72 -17.12 -14.11
C ALA A 124 25.20 -16.85 -15.55
N ASP A 125 25.18 -17.88 -16.40
CA ASP A 125 25.65 -17.84 -17.78
C ASP A 125 24.58 -17.56 -18.84
N ARG A 126 23.32 -17.44 -18.43
CA ARG A 126 22.20 -17.09 -19.32
C ARG A 126 22.13 -15.60 -19.60
N TYR A 127 21.42 -15.25 -20.67
CA TYR A 127 21.08 -13.87 -21.01
C TYR A 127 19.63 -13.57 -20.57
N PRO A 128 19.27 -12.31 -20.22
CA PRO A 128 17.94 -11.95 -19.73
C PRO A 128 16.79 -12.43 -20.61
N GLY A 129 16.93 -12.41 -21.94
CA GLY A 129 15.90 -12.84 -22.88
C GLY A 129 15.50 -14.32 -22.79
N THR A 130 16.25 -15.15 -22.06
CA THR A 130 15.92 -16.58 -21.85
C THR A 130 15.38 -16.87 -20.44
N LEU A 131 15.11 -15.82 -19.65
CA LEU A 131 14.64 -15.91 -18.28
C LEU A 131 13.13 -15.63 -18.19
N SER A 132 12.44 -16.33 -17.30
CA SER A 132 11.08 -16.01 -16.87
C SER A 132 11.02 -14.68 -16.11
N GLY A 133 9.83 -14.09 -15.97
CA GLY A 133 9.65 -12.81 -15.26
C GLY A 133 10.17 -12.83 -13.83
N GLY A 134 9.88 -13.88 -13.06
CA GLY A 134 10.38 -14.04 -11.69
C GLY A 134 11.90 -14.20 -11.60
N GLU A 135 12.52 -14.85 -12.59
CA GLU A 135 13.98 -14.96 -12.67
C GLU A 135 14.61 -13.60 -13.01
N GLN A 136 14.07 -12.86 -13.98
CA GLN A 136 14.56 -11.51 -14.32
C GLN A 136 14.48 -10.57 -13.12
N GLN A 137 13.39 -10.64 -12.36
CA GLN A 137 13.21 -9.85 -11.17
C GLN A 137 14.26 -10.17 -10.08
N ARG A 138 14.53 -11.46 -9.81
CA ARG A 138 15.60 -11.87 -8.88
C ARG A 138 16.97 -11.37 -9.33
N VAL A 139 17.25 -11.41 -10.64
CA VAL A 139 18.48 -10.86 -11.21
C VAL A 139 18.56 -9.34 -11.04
N ALA A 140 17.45 -8.62 -11.25
CA ALA A 140 17.40 -7.17 -11.07
C ALA A 140 17.60 -6.75 -9.62
N LEU A 141 16.99 -7.48 -8.68
CA LEU A 141 17.18 -7.26 -7.24
C LEU A 141 18.61 -7.58 -6.82
N ALA A 142 19.18 -8.71 -7.27
CA ALA A 142 20.57 -9.04 -7.03
C ALA A 142 21.51 -7.95 -7.56
N ARG A 143 21.28 -7.44 -8.77
CA ARG A 143 22.06 -6.33 -9.33
C ARG A 143 21.96 -5.07 -8.48
N ALA A 144 20.77 -4.72 -8.02
CA ALA A 144 20.53 -3.53 -7.21
C ALA A 144 21.29 -3.60 -5.87
N VAL A 145 21.27 -4.75 -5.19
CA VAL A 145 21.90 -4.89 -3.87
C VAL A 145 23.39 -5.25 -3.94
N ALA A 146 23.92 -5.65 -5.11
CA ALA A 146 25.32 -5.99 -5.29
C ALA A 146 26.28 -4.86 -4.90
N VAL A 147 25.87 -3.61 -5.09
CA VAL A 147 26.64 -2.40 -4.71
C VAL A 147 26.47 -2.01 -3.25
N LYS A 148 25.77 -2.83 -2.45
CA LYS A 148 25.51 -2.61 -1.01
C LYS A 148 24.93 -1.21 -0.74
N PRO A 149 23.81 -0.85 -1.39
CA PRO A 149 23.20 0.46 -1.20
C PRO A 149 22.63 0.57 0.22
N ASP A 150 22.45 1.79 0.72
CA ASP A 150 21.70 2.01 1.98
C ASP A 150 20.19 2.20 1.72
N ILE A 151 19.82 2.56 0.48
CA ILE A 151 18.44 2.81 0.03
C ILE A 151 18.15 1.98 -1.21
N LEU A 152 17.03 1.26 -1.20
CA LEU A 152 16.49 0.52 -2.32
C LEU A 152 15.11 1.06 -2.71
N LEU A 153 14.98 1.54 -3.93
CA LEU A 153 13.73 2.01 -4.53
C LEU A 153 13.15 0.91 -5.42
N LEU A 154 11.88 0.60 -5.26
CA LEU A 154 11.17 -0.44 -5.99
C LEU A 154 9.90 0.15 -6.61
N ASP A 155 9.77 0.08 -7.93
CA ASP A 155 8.56 0.49 -8.64
C ASP A 155 7.73 -0.72 -9.08
N GLU A 156 6.57 -0.91 -8.42
CA GLU A 156 5.63 -2.01 -8.62
C GLU A 156 6.28 -3.39 -8.80
N PRO A 157 7.23 -3.79 -7.93
CA PRO A 157 8.10 -4.94 -8.18
C PRO A 157 7.32 -6.25 -8.32
N LEU A 158 6.15 -6.37 -7.69
CA LEU A 158 5.38 -7.61 -7.58
C LEU A 158 4.24 -7.73 -8.61
N SER A 159 3.97 -6.67 -9.38
CA SER A 159 2.77 -6.55 -10.23
C SER A 159 2.65 -7.61 -11.33
N ALA A 160 3.77 -8.02 -11.94
CA ALA A 160 3.81 -8.93 -13.08
C ALA A 160 4.05 -10.41 -12.71
N LEU A 161 3.95 -10.77 -11.43
CA LEU A 161 4.29 -12.09 -10.93
C LEU A 161 3.07 -12.94 -10.59
N ASP A 162 3.20 -14.25 -10.76
CA ASP A 162 2.21 -15.19 -10.23
C ASP A 162 2.26 -15.22 -8.69
N PRO A 163 1.16 -15.63 -8.01
CA PRO A 163 1.06 -15.59 -6.55
C PRO A 163 2.17 -16.34 -5.80
N ILE A 164 2.64 -17.49 -6.31
CA ILE A 164 3.67 -18.30 -5.65
C ILE A 164 5.02 -17.57 -5.73
N THR A 165 5.33 -16.98 -6.89
CA THR A 165 6.54 -16.18 -7.07
C THR A 165 6.49 -14.91 -6.23
N GLN A 166 5.33 -14.24 -6.12
CA GLN A 166 5.15 -13.08 -5.24
C GLN A 166 5.48 -13.40 -3.79
N GLU A 167 5.00 -14.51 -3.23
CA GLU A 167 5.26 -14.89 -1.83
C GLU A 167 6.76 -15.08 -1.55
N LYS A 168 7.46 -15.77 -2.45
CA LYS A 168 8.92 -15.94 -2.35
C LYS A 168 9.63 -14.60 -2.43
N PHE A 169 9.20 -13.71 -3.32
CA PHE A 169 9.81 -12.40 -3.47
C PHE A 169 9.56 -11.49 -2.26
N ILE A 170 8.35 -11.52 -1.68
CA ILE A 170 8.05 -10.85 -0.40
C ILE A 170 9.00 -11.34 0.70
N ALA A 171 9.29 -12.65 0.78
CA ALA A 171 10.24 -13.18 1.74
C ALA A 171 11.67 -12.68 1.49
N ASP A 172 12.09 -12.55 0.23
CA ASP A 172 13.39 -11.98 -0.14
C ASP A 172 13.49 -10.50 0.26
N LEU A 173 12.44 -9.69 0.00
CA LEU A 173 12.39 -8.28 0.43
C LEU A 173 12.39 -8.13 1.95
N LYS A 174 11.70 -9.01 2.69
CA LYS A 174 11.74 -9.01 4.17
C LYS A 174 13.14 -9.28 4.71
N ARG A 175 13.88 -10.18 4.06
CA ARG A 175 15.28 -10.47 4.43
C ARG A 175 16.18 -9.28 4.15
N LEU A 176 16.08 -8.67 2.98
CA LEU A 176 16.83 -7.44 2.66
C LEU A 176 16.55 -6.31 3.64
N HIS A 177 15.29 -6.10 4.02
CA HIS A 177 14.92 -5.09 5.01
C HIS A 177 15.49 -5.39 6.41
N ARG A 178 15.30 -6.61 6.91
CA ARG A 178 15.64 -6.96 8.30
C ARG A 178 17.11 -7.32 8.53
N GLU A 179 17.69 -8.10 7.61
CA GLU A 179 19.05 -8.63 7.75
C GLU A 179 20.09 -7.61 7.27
N ASP A 180 19.83 -6.95 6.14
CA ASP A 180 20.79 -6.01 5.54
C ASP A 180 20.55 -4.57 6.05
N GLY A 181 19.46 -4.33 6.78
CA GLY A 181 19.13 -3.03 7.36
C GLY A 181 18.82 -1.94 6.32
N LEU A 182 18.38 -2.34 5.12
CA LEU A 182 18.07 -1.42 4.03
C LEU A 182 16.88 -0.53 4.37
N THR A 183 16.94 0.72 3.93
CA THR A 183 15.74 1.55 3.80
C THR A 183 15.11 1.25 2.45
N ILE A 184 13.88 0.74 2.42
CA ILE A 184 13.20 0.34 1.19
C ILE A 184 12.04 1.30 0.93
N VAL A 185 11.97 1.87 -0.26
CA VAL A 185 10.83 2.66 -0.72
C VAL A 185 10.16 1.91 -1.85
N GLN A 186 8.91 1.48 -1.65
CA GLN A 186 8.16 0.71 -2.64
C GLN A 186 6.92 1.46 -3.09
N VAL A 187 6.79 1.64 -4.40
CA VAL A 187 5.55 2.06 -5.03
C VAL A 187 4.72 0.81 -5.32
N SER A 188 3.45 0.82 -4.92
CA SER A 188 2.52 -0.28 -5.21
C SER A 188 1.07 0.20 -5.19
N HIS A 189 0.21 -0.51 -5.92
CA HIS A 189 -1.25 -0.40 -5.81
C HIS A 189 -1.86 -1.53 -4.96
N SER A 190 -1.03 -2.45 -4.44
CA SER A 190 -1.46 -3.62 -3.70
C SER A 190 -1.56 -3.36 -2.20
N ARG A 191 -2.79 -3.36 -1.68
CA ARG A 191 -3.09 -3.27 -0.23
C ARG A 191 -2.45 -4.41 0.55
N ARG A 192 -2.45 -5.61 -0.03
CA ARG A 192 -1.87 -6.82 0.58
C ARG A 192 -0.38 -6.64 0.83
N GLU A 193 0.35 -6.07 -0.12
CA GLU A 193 1.78 -5.80 0.03
C GLU A 193 2.05 -4.79 1.14
N ALA A 194 1.31 -3.67 1.14
CA ALA A 194 1.42 -2.67 2.18
C ALA A 194 1.18 -3.27 3.57
N HIS A 195 0.14 -4.09 3.73
CA HIS A 195 -0.15 -4.77 5.00
C HIS A 195 0.97 -5.74 5.43
N LEU A 196 1.63 -6.43 4.49
CA LEU A 196 2.63 -7.45 4.80
C LEU A 196 4.05 -6.91 5.02
N LEU A 197 4.36 -5.74 4.46
CA LEU A 197 5.72 -5.21 4.35
C LEU A 197 5.88 -3.81 4.94
N ALA A 198 4.87 -2.94 4.83
CA ALA A 198 5.03 -1.54 5.17
C ALA A 198 5.19 -1.32 6.68
N THR A 199 6.20 -0.53 7.03
CA THR A 199 6.36 0.06 8.37
C THR A 199 5.67 1.43 8.43
N ARG A 200 5.84 2.21 7.36
CA ARG A 200 5.23 3.52 7.12
C ARG A 200 4.72 3.59 5.69
N MET A 201 3.80 4.50 5.44
CA MET A 201 3.27 4.71 4.11
C MET A 201 2.79 6.15 3.90
N ALA A 202 2.82 6.56 2.64
CA ALA A 202 2.19 7.76 2.11
C ALA A 202 1.10 7.39 1.10
N VAL A 203 -0.01 8.13 1.14
CA VAL A 203 -1.10 8.04 0.19
C VAL A 203 -1.08 9.29 -0.69
N ILE A 204 -0.82 9.08 -1.98
CA ILE A 204 -0.81 10.14 -2.99
C ILE A 204 -2.09 10.06 -3.81
N ILE A 205 -2.83 11.17 -3.91
CA ILE A 205 -4.04 11.28 -4.72
C ILE A 205 -3.97 12.58 -5.51
N GLY A 206 -4.20 12.51 -6.83
CA GLY A 206 -4.18 13.71 -7.68
C GLY A 206 -2.86 14.49 -7.70
N GLY A 207 -1.74 13.83 -7.37
CA GLY A 207 -0.42 14.47 -7.29
C GLY A 207 -0.12 15.16 -5.96
N SER A 208 -1.00 15.03 -4.96
CA SER A 208 -0.81 15.58 -3.61
C SER A 208 -0.66 14.46 -2.59
N LEU A 209 0.12 14.71 -1.52
CA LEU A 209 0.15 13.86 -0.34
C LEU A 209 -1.12 14.09 0.48
N VAL A 210 -1.92 13.05 0.68
CA VAL A 210 -3.21 13.14 1.41
C VAL A 210 -3.11 12.53 2.80
N ASP A 211 -2.28 11.51 2.98
CA ASP A 211 -2.00 10.94 4.29
C ASP A 211 -0.59 10.35 4.34
N GLU A 212 0.01 10.39 5.53
CA GLU A 212 1.29 9.79 5.85
C GLU A 212 1.29 9.32 7.30
N GLY A 213 1.89 8.15 7.55
CA GLY A 213 2.19 7.72 8.91
C GLY A 213 2.62 6.27 8.98
N LYS A 214 2.48 5.69 10.18
CA LYS A 214 2.63 4.25 10.37
C LYS A 214 1.58 3.53 9.52
N ALA A 215 2.00 2.46 8.84
CA ALA A 215 1.13 1.75 7.92
C ALA A 215 -0.17 1.26 8.58
N GLY A 216 -0.07 0.71 9.80
CA GLY A 216 -1.25 0.28 10.55
C GLY A 216 -2.22 1.43 10.87
N THR A 217 -1.73 2.64 11.13
CA THR A 217 -2.58 3.82 11.37
C THR A 217 -3.28 4.26 10.09
N VAL A 218 -2.55 4.40 8.98
CA VAL A 218 -3.13 4.82 7.70
C VAL A 218 -4.15 3.80 7.17
N LEU A 219 -3.89 2.51 7.36
CA LEU A 219 -4.78 1.43 6.91
C LEU A 219 -6.04 1.29 7.78
N ASN A 220 -5.93 1.47 9.10
CA ASN A 220 -7.03 1.19 10.03
C ASN A 220 -7.81 2.43 10.47
N THR A 221 -7.15 3.59 10.53
CA THR A 221 -7.72 4.87 10.96
C THR A 221 -7.37 5.96 9.93
N PRO A 222 -7.90 5.86 8.69
CA PRO A 222 -7.60 6.81 7.62
C PRO A 222 -8.07 8.22 7.98
N LYS A 223 -7.31 9.24 7.60
CA LYS A 223 -7.61 10.65 7.95
C LYS A 223 -8.68 11.30 7.08
N SER A 224 -8.96 10.76 5.90
CA SER A 224 -9.93 11.33 4.97
C SER A 224 -10.74 10.25 4.26
N ARG A 225 -11.91 10.65 3.78
CA ARG A 225 -12.83 9.81 3.02
C ARG A 225 -12.18 9.17 1.79
N ASP A 226 -11.38 9.95 1.06
CA ASP A 226 -10.65 9.46 -0.11
C ASP A 226 -9.59 8.42 0.25
N VAL A 227 -8.92 8.61 1.39
CA VAL A 227 -7.94 7.64 1.90
C VAL A 227 -8.66 6.36 2.33
N ALA A 228 -9.79 6.47 3.04
CA ALA A 228 -10.62 5.33 3.44
C ALA A 228 -11.06 4.48 2.24
N ALA A 229 -11.57 5.13 1.18
CA ALA A 229 -11.95 4.48 -0.06
C ALA A 229 -10.74 3.79 -0.73
N PHE A 230 -9.59 4.47 -0.74
CA PHE A 230 -8.38 3.94 -1.33
C PHE A 230 -7.83 2.70 -0.58
N VAL A 231 -7.76 2.75 0.77
CA VAL A 231 -7.30 1.62 1.61
C VAL A 231 -8.32 0.49 1.72
N GLY A 232 -9.49 0.66 1.09
CA GLY A 232 -10.45 -0.42 0.88
C GLY A 232 -11.43 -0.62 2.00
N ILE A 233 -11.82 0.44 2.70
CA ILE A 233 -12.99 0.37 3.58
C ILE A 233 -14.22 0.26 2.69
N GLU A 234 -15.00 -0.81 2.87
CA GLU A 234 -16.13 -1.17 2.00
C GLU A 234 -17.35 -0.28 2.26
N ASN A 235 -17.61 0.03 3.52
CA ASN A 235 -18.76 0.84 3.93
C ASN A 235 -18.27 2.20 4.39
N ILE A 236 -18.52 3.22 3.55
CA ILE A 236 -18.27 4.61 3.86
C ILE A 236 -19.61 5.34 3.75
N LEU A 237 -20.13 5.76 4.89
CA LEU A 237 -21.47 6.35 5.01
C LEU A 237 -21.33 7.81 5.45
N ASP A 238 -21.80 8.73 4.62
CA ASP A 238 -21.77 10.16 4.94
C ASP A 238 -23.03 10.50 5.75
N GLY A 239 -22.88 11.31 6.80
CA GLY A 239 -23.97 11.61 7.72
C GLY A 239 -23.73 12.85 8.57
N THR A 240 -24.74 13.22 9.37
CA THR A 240 -24.69 14.39 10.26
C THR A 240 -24.87 13.97 11.71
N VAL A 241 -24.03 14.48 12.61
CA VAL A 241 -24.17 14.22 14.06
C VAL A 241 -25.46 14.86 14.58
N THR A 242 -26.34 14.06 15.20
CA THR A 242 -27.63 14.51 15.76
C THR A 242 -27.66 14.54 17.28
N ALA A 243 -26.73 13.85 17.94
CA ALA A 243 -26.50 13.92 19.38
C ALA A 243 -25.07 13.47 19.69
N ASN A 244 -24.50 13.92 20.81
CA ASN A 244 -23.26 13.36 21.36
C ASN A 244 -23.34 13.40 22.89
N GLU A 245 -23.30 12.21 23.51
CA GLU A 245 -23.33 12.03 24.95
C GLU A 245 -22.01 11.39 25.38
N ASP A 246 -21.15 12.15 26.07
CA ASP A 246 -19.87 11.69 26.61
C ASP A 246 -18.95 10.96 25.59
N GLY A 247 -18.91 11.43 24.33
CA GLY A 247 -18.06 10.89 23.27
C GLY A 247 -18.68 9.72 22.50
N LEU A 248 -19.92 9.37 22.79
CA LEU A 248 -20.75 8.50 21.98
C LEU A 248 -21.73 9.36 21.17
N ALA A 249 -21.44 9.52 19.88
CA ALA A 249 -22.25 10.32 18.98
C ALA A 249 -23.27 9.46 18.23
N THR A 250 -24.49 9.98 18.10
CA THR A 250 -25.50 9.47 17.15
C THR A 250 -25.39 10.26 15.86
N VAL A 251 -25.25 9.56 14.74
CA VAL A 251 -25.09 10.09 13.40
C VAL A 251 -26.27 9.64 12.55
N ASP A 252 -26.95 10.59 11.94
CA ASP A 252 -27.99 10.32 10.94
C ASP A 252 -27.35 10.14 9.57
N VAL A 253 -27.59 8.98 8.97
CA VAL A 253 -27.16 8.60 7.62
C VAL A 253 -28.42 8.31 6.82
N ASP A 254 -28.91 9.30 6.08
CA ASP A 254 -30.12 9.19 5.26
C ASP A 254 -31.34 8.61 6.02
N GLY A 255 -31.52 9.02 7.29
CA GLY A 255 -32.60 8.53 8.17
C GLY A 255 -32.27 7.26 8.96
N LEU A 256 -31.07 6.69 8.83
CA LEU A 256 -30.56 5.61 9.66
C LEU A 256 -29.68 6.18 10.79
N ALA A 257 -29.99 5.84 12.04
CA ALA A 257 -29.21 6.26 13.19
C ALA A 257 -28.07 5.28 13.49
N PHE A 258 -26.84 5.79 13.52
CA PHE A 258 -25.64 5.05 13.92
C PHE A 258 -24.98 5.70 15.14
N GLU A 259 -24.69 4.91 16.16
CA GLU A 259 -23.83 5.28 17.28
C GLU A 259 -22.36 4.96 16.97
N ALA A 260 -21.48 5.95 17.16
CA ALA A 260 -20.03 5.81 16.97
C ALA A 260 -19.25 6.57 18.05
N VAL A 261 -18.04 6.08 18.37
CA VAL A 261 -17.15 6.75 19.35
C VAL A 261 -16.42 7.90 18.65
N THR A 262 -16.74 9.14 19.00
CA THR A 262 -16.15 10.34 18.39
C THR A 262 -16.40 11.60 19.22
N GLU A 263 -15.52 12.58 19.08
CA GLU A 263 -15.67 13.93 19.65
C GLU A 263 -16.36 14.91 18.67
N ALA A 264 -16.95 14.41 17.57
CA ALA A 264 -17.68 15.24 16.63
C ALA A 264 -18.90 15.89 17.30
N VAL A 265 -19.15 17.16 16.97
CA VAL A 265 -20.19 17.95 17.65
C VAL A 265 -21.52 17.90 16.92
N LEU A 266 -22.62 18.26 17.60
CA LEU A 266 -23.95 18.36 17.02
C LEU A 266 -23.95 19.20 15.73
N GLY A 267 -24.50 18.65 14.65
CA GLY A 267 -24.57 19.27 13.33
C GLY A 267 -23.30 19.13 12.48
N GLU A 268 -22.24 18.51 12.99
CA GLU A 268 -21.02 18.24 12.22
C GLU A 268 -21.27 17.15 11.15
N GLU A 269 -20.80 17.39 9.93
CA GLU A 269 -20.78 16.40 8.86
C GLU A 269 -19.59 15.44 9.04
N VAL A 270 -19.87 14.14 8.98
CA VAL A 270 -18.88 13.09 9.21
C VAL A 270 -19.06 11.94 8.23
N SER A 271 -18.00 11.20 7.96
CA SER A 271 -18.07 9.91 7.25
C SER A 271 -17.81 8.77 8.23
N LEU A 272 -18.76 7.85 8.35
CA LEU A 272 -18.62 6.60 9.10
C LEU A 272 -17.95 5.56 8.23
N CYS A 273 -16.81 5.04 8.70
CA CYS A 273 -16.03 4.01 8.02
C CYS A 273 -16.20 2.68 8.78
N ILE A 274 -16.80 1.69 8.12
CA ILE A 274 -17.06 0.36 8.68
C ILE A 274 -16.47 -0.69 7.77
N ARG A 275 -15.55 -1.49 8.30
CA ARG A 275 -14.98 -2.62 7.54
C ARG A 275 -16.02 -3.74 7.40
N ALA A 276 -16.01 -4.44 6.28
CA ALA A 276 -16.98 -5.50 6.04
C ALA A 276 -16.83 -6.69 7.01
N ASP A 277 -15.64 -6.94 7.56
CA ASP A 277 -15.39 -7.97 8.58
C ASP A 277 -15.85 -7.58 9.99
N ASP A 278 -16.19 -6.31 10.23
CA ASP A 278 -16.82 -5.82 11.47
C ASP A 278 -18.36 -5.90 11.44
N VAL A 279 -18.95 -6.24 10.30
CA VAL A 279 -20.42 -6.36 10.12
C VAL A 279 -20.88 -7.79 10.37
N VAL A 280 -21.78 -7.96 11.34
CA VAL A 280 -22.39 -9.25 11.66
C VAL A 280 -23.80 -9.34 11.08
N ILE A 281 -24.07 -10.42 10.34
CA ILE A 281 -25.40 -10.73 9.79
C ILE A 281 -26.13 -11.73 10.70
N THR A 282 -27.38 -11.43 11.04
CA THR A 282 -28.32 -12.33 11.72
C THR A 282 -29.58 -12.53 10.87
N VAL A 283 -30.16 -13.72 10.91
CA VAL A 283 -31.45 -14.06 10.27
C VAL A 283 -32.45 -14.43 11.36
N GLY A 284 -33.67 -13.90 11.28
CA GLY A 284 -34.73 -14.14 12.28
C GLY A 284 -34.70 -13.14 13.43
N GLU A 285 -35.08 -13.57 14.63
CA GLU A 285 -35.09 -12.71 15.82
C GLU A 285 -33.65 -12.36 16.24
N SER A 286 -33.36 -11.06 16.28
CA SER A 286 -32.11 -10.56 16.83
C SER A 286 -32.13 -10.65 18.36
N HIS A 287 -31.09 -11.23 18.95
CA HIS A 287 -30.90 -11.24 20.39
C HIS A 287 -30.20 -9.96 20.87
N LEU A 288 -30.44 -9.60 22.13
CA LEU A 288 -29.70 -8.54 22.79
C LEU A 288 -28.20 -8.84 22.75
N SER A 289 -27.41 -7.88 22.29
CA SER A 289 -25.96 -7.96 22.24
C SER A 289 -25.35 -6.62 22.65
N SER A 290 -24.02 -6.55 22.73
CA SER A 290 -23.30 -5.30 22.95
C SER A 290 -23.20 -4.43 21.69
N ALA A 291 -23.66 -4.90 20.52
CA ALA A 291 -23.70 -4.07 19.32
C ALA A 291 -24.75 -2.97 19.50
N ARG A 292 -24.39 -1.74 19.14
CA ARG A 292 -25.26 -0.56 19.28
C ARG A 292 -25.96 -0.20 17.97
N ASN A 293 -25.35 -0.57 16.86
CA ASN A 293 -25.88 -0.30 15.53
C ASN A 293 -26.56 -1.54 15.01
N THR A 294 -27.84 -1.43 14.68
CA THR A 294 -28.64 -2.53 14.11
C THR A 294 -29.49 -1.99 12.98
N VAL A 295 -29.34 -2.56 11.79
CA VAL A 295 -30.09 -2.15 10.60
C VAL A 295 -30.69 -3.36 9.91
N VAL A 296 -31.97 -3.29 9.57
CA VAL A 296 -32.65 -4.34 8.80
C VAL A 296 -32.45 -4.08 7.31
N GLY A 297 -32.20 -5.13 6.55
CA GLY A 297 -32.03 -5.01 5.11
C GLY A 297 -32.33 -6.31 4.36
N THR A 298 -32.18 -6.25 3.05
CA THR A 298 -32.37 -7.38 2.13
C THR A 298 -31.07 -7.70 1.41
N VAL A 299 -30.66 -8.97 1.41
CA VAL A 299 -29.46 -9.40 0.68
C VAL A 299 -29.63 -9.13 -0.82
N ILE A 300 -28.67 -8.41 -1.41
CA ILE A 300 -28.61 -8.10 -2.85
C ILE A 300 -27.80 -9.18 -3.58
N SER A 301 -26.63 -9.52 -3.04
CA SER A 301 -25.72 -10.47 -3.65
C SER A 301 -24.85 -11.19 -2.63
N VAL A 302 -24.39 -12.38 -3.01
CA VAL A 302 -23.45 -13.20 -2.27
C VAL A 302 -22.36 -13.65 -3.24
N VAL A 303 -21.11 -13.29 -2.96
CA VAL A 303 -19.95 -13.63 -3.79
C VAL A 303 -18.98 -14.45 -2.94
N GLU A 304 -18.86 -15.76 -3.24
CA GLU A 304 -17.95 -16.65 -2.54
C GLU A 304 -16.52 -16.53 -3.08
N ASN A 305 -15.56 -16.23 -2.20
CA ASN A 305 -14.13 -16.11 -2.50
C ASN A 305 -13.34 -17.07 -1.60
N GLY A 306 -13.29 -18.34 -1.98
CA GLY A 306 -12.60 -19.39 -1.22
C GLY A 306 -13.30 -19.68 0.11
N PRO A 307 -12.64 -19.49 1.29
CA PRO A 307 -13.24 -19.77 2.59
C PRO A 307 -14.19 -18.67 3.09
N ILE A 308 -14.16 -17.48 2.46
CA ILE A 308 -14.98 -16.33 2.82
C ILE A 308 -15.99 -16.01 1.71
N ALA A 309 -16.98 -15.20 2.03
CA ALA A 309 -17.96 -14.68 1.11
C ALA A 309 -18.26 -13.22 1.42
N GLU A 310 -18.31 -12.39 0.39
CA GLU A 310 -18.80 -11.02 0.47
C GLU A 310 -20.31 -11.03 0.27
N VAL A 311 -21.04 -10.44 1.20
CA VAL A 311 -22.51 -10.34 1.18
C VAL A 311 -22.88 -8.87 1.16
N LYS A 312 -23.57 -8.45 0.09
CA LYS A 312 -24.11 -7.09 -0.02
C LYS A 312 -25.57 -7.09 0.37
N VAL A 313 -25.97 -6.08 1.15
CA VAL A 313 -27.30 -5.93 1.74
C VAL A 313 -27.79 -4.51 1.48
N ASP A 314 -29.02 -4.40 0.98
CA ASP A 314 -29.74 -3.13 0.87
C ASP A 314 -30.44 -2.86 2.21
N ALA A 315 -29.96 -1.86 2.93
CA ALA A 315 -30.50 -1.47 4.23
C ALA A 315 -31.04 -0.02 4.22
N GLY A 316 -31.39 0.49 3.04
CA GLY A 316 -31.58 1.94 2.77
C GLY A 316 -30.33 2.57 2.15
N ALA A 317 -29.16 2.02 2.48
CA ALA A 317 -27.90 2.18 1.77
C ALA A 317 -27.25 0.80 1.54
N PRO A 318 -26.45 0.62 0.47
CA PRO A 318 -25.75 -0.64 0.24
C PRO A 318 -24.64 -0.84 1.27
N LEU A 319 -24.78 -1.88 2.09
CA LEU A 319 -23.79 -2.31 3.08
C LEU A 319 -23.20 -3.66 2.69
N THR A 320 -21.91 -3.83 2.93
CA THR A 320 -21.13 -5.01 2.62
C THR A 320 -20.63 -5.65 3.91
N ALA A 321 -20.82 -6.96 4.03
CA ALA A 321 -20.29 -7.77 5.12
C ALA A 321 -19.43 -8.91 4.54
N VAL A 322 -18.39 -9.30 5.26
CA VAL A 322 -17.57 -10.47 4.93
C VAL A 322 -17.84 -11.56 5.96
N LEU A 323 -18.28 -12.72 5.48
CA LEU A 323 -18.60 -13.88 6.32
C LEU A 323 -17.80 -15.10 5.88
N THR A 324 -17.76 -16.11 6.74
CA THR A 324 -17.28 -17.42 6.29
C THR A 324 -18.30 -18.04 5.33
N ARG A 325 -17.81 -18.81 4.36
CA ARG A 325 -18.67 -19.61 3.46
C ARG A 325 -19.63 -20.52 4.22
N ARG A 326 -19.19 -21.02 5.37
CA ARG A 326 -20.03 -21.82 6.27
C ARG A 326 -21.19 -21.01 6.83
N SER A 327 -20.93 -19.80 7.34
CA SER A 327 -21.96 -18.91 7.86
C SER A 327 -23.02 -18.57 6.81
N VAL A 328 -22.62 -18.31 5.56
CA VAL A 328 -23.56 -18.07 4.45
C VAL A 328 -24.52 -19.25 4.26
N ARG A 329 -24.00 -20.48 4.30
CA ARG A 329 -24.81 -21.71 4.14
C ARG A 329 -25.70 -21.97 5.35
N ASP A 330 -25.15 -21.84 6.55
CA ASP A 330 -25.87 -22.09 7.81
C ASP A 330 -27.03 -21.09 7.98
N LEU A 331 -26.86 -19.85 7.54
CA LEU A 331 -27.89 -18.79 7.53
C LEU A 331 -28.77 -18.80 6.27
N ALA A 332 -28.53 -19.69 5.32
CA ALA A 332 -29.23 -19.75 4.02
C ALA A 332 -29.32 -18.38 3.32
N LEU A 333 -28.21 -17.61 3.32
CA LEU A 333 -28.17 -16.29 2.69
C LEU A 333 -28.21 -16.41 1.16
N ALA A 334 -29.18 -15.76 0.55
CA ALA A 334 -29.33 -15.64 -0.89
C ALA A 334 -29.93 -14.26 -1.23
N PRO A 335 -29.81 -13.79 -2.49
CA PRO A 335 -30.52 -12.57 -2.91
C PRO A 335 -32.01 -12.63 -2.55
N GLY A 336 -32.51 -11.59 -1.89
CA GLY A 336 -33.88 -11.52 -1.37
C GLY A 336 -34.05 -11.96 0.10
N THR A 337 -33.04 -12.55 0.74
CA THR A 337 -33.12 -12.90 2.17
C THR A 337 -33.18 -11.64 3.03
N SER A 338 -34.18 -11.54 3.90
CA SER A 338 -34.27 -10.48 4.91
C SER A 338 -33.33 -10.78 6.07
N VAL A 339 -32.51 -9.80 6.43
CA VAL A 339 -31.44 -9.93 7.42
C VAL A 339 -31.36 -8.71 8.33
N THR A 340 -30.74 -8.90 9.48
CA THR A 340 -30.34 -7.82 10.38
C THR A 340 -28.81 -7.71 10.41
N LEU A 341 -28.29 -6.54 10.07
CA LEU A 341 -26.88 -6.18 10.20
C LEU A 341 -26.64 -5.58 11.59
N SER A 342 -25.55 -5.97 12.24
CA SER A 342 -25.15 -5.39 13.52
C SER A 342 -23.67 -5.03 13.55
N VAL A 343 -23.35 -3.87 14.13
CA VAL A 343 -22.00 -3.31 14.22
C VAL A 343 -21.79 -2.69 15.60
N LYS A 344 -20.61 -2.88 16.20
CA LYS A 344 -20.25 -2.21 17.45
C LYS A 344 -19.93 -0.74 17.18
N ALA A 345 -20.37 0.17 18.05
CA ALA A 345 -20.00 1.59 17.95
C ALA A 345 -18.47 1.81 17.96
N THR A 346 -17.72 0.94 18.66
CA THR A 346 -16.25 0.98 18.72
C THR A 346 -15.55 0.50 17.44
N ALA A 347 -16.28 -0.16 16.53
CA ALA A 347 -15.74 -0.62 15.25
C ALA A 347 -15.95 0.41 14.12
N ILE A 348 -16.75 1.45 14.38
CA ILE A 348 -17.00 2.53 13.42
C ILE A 348 -15.89 3.57 13.58
N HIS A 349 -15.04 3.71 12.57
CA HIS A 349 -14.08 4.82 12.52
C HIS A 349 -14.78 6.06 11.96
N VAL A 350 -14.71 7.18 12.67
CA VAL A 350 -15.36 8.43 12.25
C VAL A 350 -14.34 9.36 11.65
N ILE A 351 -14.53 9.70 10.38
CA ILE A 351 -13.78 10.74 9.69
C ILE A 351 -14.58 12.03 9.79
N ARG A 352 -14.00 13.00 10.48
CA ARG A 352 -14.56 14.34 10.58
C ARG A 352 -14.25 15.07 9.28
N ALA A 353 -15.22 15.79 8.72
CA ALA A 353 -14.95 16.61 7.55
C ALA A 353 -13.88 17.65 7.92
N PHE A 354 -12.63 17.42 7.51
CA PHE A 354 -11.58 18.40 7.62
C PHE A 354 -11.88 19.51 6.62
N SER A 355 -12.24 20.69 7.14
CA SER A 355 -12.20 21.96 6.43
C SER A 355 -10.82 22.26 5.86
#